data_AF-A0AAU5JLK3-F1
#
_entry.id   AF-A0AAU5JLK3-F1
#
_cell.length_a   1.000
_cell.length_b   1.000
_cell.length_c   1.000
_cell.angle_alpha   90.00
_cell.angle_beta   90.00
_cell.angle_gamma   90.00
#
_symmetry.space_group_name_H-M   'P 1'
#
loop_
_entity.id
_entity.type
_entity.pdbx_description
1 polymer ?
#
loop_
_entity_poly.entity_id
_entity_poly.type
_entity_poly.pdbx_seq_one_letter_code
_entity_poly.pdbx_strand_id
1 'polypeptide(L)'
;MTNRTYRSTYPDDAGTRHISDIAVTAAGRLVVGSAADAGDGGPFDSAVSDAGRVTISATGRVRVSLAASPTVLGTYPQYKIEAVECLPDSTDTLLGTDDENLGGYVRTVSFCGA
;
A
#
# COMPACT_ATOMS: atom_id res chain seq x y z
N MET A 1 -18.03 14.02 -0.98
CA MET A 1 -17.35 12.71 -0.97
C MET A 1 -16.38 12.66 -2.15
N THR A 2 -15.12 12.27 -1.93
CA THR A 2 -14.15 12.03 -3.02
C THR A 2 -13.96 10.53 -3.15
N ASN A 3 -14.52 9.92 -4.19
CA ASN A 3 -14.20 8.56 -4.59
C ASN A 3 -13.30 8.60 -5.83
N ARG A 4 -12.23 7.80 -5.83
CA ARG A 4 -11.29 7.62 -6.95
C ARG A 4 -11.01 6.13 -7.07
N THR A 5 -11.21 5.59 -8.25
CA THR A 5 -10.90 4.19 -8.54
C THR A 5 -9.40 4.01 -8.62
N TYR A 6 -8.85 3.15 -7.77
CA TYR A 6 -7.47 2.70 -7.82
C TYR A 6 -7.42 1.28 -8.38
N ARG A 7 -6.44 1.02 -9.24
CA ARG A 7 -6.05 -0.33 -9.66
C ARG A 7 -4.55 -0.45 -9.45
N SER A 8 -4.14 -1.47 -8.70
CA SER A 8 -2.73 -1.82 -8.55
C SER A 8 -2.13 -2.17 -9.91
N THR A 9 -0.84 -1.88 -10.08
CA THR A 9 -0.04 -2.33 -11.23
C THR A 9 0.62 -3.69 -10.97
N TYR A 10 0.65 -4.13 -9.71
CA TYR A 10 1.03 -5.47 -9.29
C TYR A 10 0.41 -5.81 -7.92
N PRO A 11 0.00 -7.06 -7.68
CA PRO A 11 -0.37 -8.04 -8.70
C PRO A 11 -1.47 -7.49 -9.63
N ASP A 12 -1.66 -8.10 -10.80
CA ASP A 12 -2.60 -7.66 -11.85
C ASP A 12 -3.52 -8.76 -12.40
N ASP A 13 -3.64 -9.87 -11.66
CA ASP A 13 -4.53 -10.99 -11.97
C ASP A 13 -5.97 -10.80 -11.44
N ALA A 14 -6.83 -11.80 -11.69
CA ALA A 14 -8.23 -11.78 -11.26
C ALA A 14 -8.44 -11.87 -9.74
N GLY A 15 -7.47 -12.40 -8.99
CA GLY A 15 -7.48 -12.51 -7.53
C GLY A 15 -6.94 -11.26 -6.82
N THR A 16 -6.58 -10.23 -7.59
CA THR A 16 -5.96 -9.03 -7.06
C THR A 16 -6.92 -8.23 -6.18
N ARG A 17 -6.55 -8.13 -4.90
CA ARG A 17 -7.03 -7.16 -3.92
C ARG A 17 -6.23 -5.87 -4.09
N HIS A 18 -6.82 -4.93 -4.85
CA HIS A 18 -6.12 -3.71 -5.24
C HIS A 18 -5.69 -2.82 -4.07
N ILE A 19 -6.34 -2.88 -2.91
CA ILE A 19 -5.95 -2.16 -1.70
C ILE A 19 -6.05 -3.13 -0.53
N SER A 20 -4.90 -3.55 0.02
CA SER A 20 -4.82 -4.35 1.24
C SER A 20 -4.59 -3.48 2.48
N ASP A 21 -3.85 -2.39 2.34
CA ASP A 21 -3.70 -1.35 3.37
C ASP A 21 -3.26 0.00 2.76
N ILE A 22 -3.33 1.10 3.52
CA ILE A 22 -2.92 2.45 3.11
C ILE A 22 -2.15 3.20 4.19
N ALA A 23 -1.18 4.02 3.77
CA ALA A 23 -0.53 5.04 4.59
C ALA A 23 -0.52 6.39 3.88
N VAL A 24 -0.60 7.47 4.66
CA VAL A 24 -0.41 8.85 4.17
C VAL A 24 0.77 9.48 4.89
N THR A 25 1.81 9.82 4.14
CA THR A 25 2.97 10.55 4.69
C THR A 25 2.58 11.97 5.13
N ALA A 26 3.40 12.61 5.96
CA ALA A 26 3.21 14.02 6.34
C ALA A 26 3.16 14.97 5.12
N ALA A 27 3.87 14.65 4.04
CA ALA A 27 3.84 15.40 2.77
C ALA A 27 2.61 15.06 1.89
N GLY A 28 1.69 14.23 2.37
CA GLY A 28 0.48 13.84 1.66
C GLY A 28 0.68 12.77 0.59
N ARG A 29 1.85 12.13 0.49
CA ARG A 29 2.03 10.92 -0.34
C ARG A 29 1.11 9.80 0.11
N LEU A 30 0.40 9.17 -0.82
CA LEU A 30 -0.44 8.00 -0.58
C LEU A 30 0.34 6.73 -0.96
N VAL A 31 0.70 5.94 0.04
CA VAL A 31 1.37 4.65 -0.13
C VAL A 31 0.33 3.55 0.10
N VAL A 32 0.27 2.56 -0.78
CA VAL A 32 -0.81 1.55 -0.79
C VAL A 32 -0.21 0.16 -0.91
N GLY A 33 -0.66 -0.76 -0.08
CA GLY A 33 -0.45 -2.20 -0.25
C GLY A 33 -1.47 -2.79 -1.22
N SER A 34 -1.06 -3.77 -2.03
CA SER A 34 -1.91 -4.61 -2.87
C SER A 34 -1.50 -6.05 -2.72
N ALA A 35 -2.44 -6.98 -2.89
CA ALA A 35 -2.16 -8.41 -2.79
C ALA A 35 -2.98 -9.21 -3.80
N ALA A 36 -2.51 -10.39 -4.18
CA ALA A 36 -3.30 -11.40 -4.86
C ALA A 36 -3.30 -12.67 -4.03
N ASP A 37 -4.46 -13.32 -4.01
CA ASP A 37 -4.62 -14.66 -3.49
C ASP A 37 -4.99 -15.61 -4.63
N ALA A 38 -4.50 -16.84 -4.56
CA ALA A 38 -5.03 -17.95 -5.36
C ALA A 38 -6.13 -18.73 -4.61
N GLY A 39 -6.53 -18.24 -3.42
CA GLY A 39 -7.42 -18.88 -2.44
C GLY A 39 -7.08 -18.51 -0.99
N ASP A 40 -7.88 -19.01 -0.03
CA ASP A 40 -7.82 -18.69 1.41
C ASP A 40 -6.70 -19.43 2.20
N GLY A 41 -5.61 -19.83 1.53
CA GLY A 41 -4.52 -20.57 2.20
C GLY A 41 -3.10 -20.10 1.86
N GLY A 42 -2.96 -19.02 1.10
CA GLY A 42 -1.71 -18.60 0.50
C GLY A 42 -1.19 -19.57 -0.58
N PRO A 43 0.04 -19.35 -1.11
CA PRO A 43 0.88 -18.17 -0.86
C PRO A 43 0.30 -16.93 -1.53
N PHE A 44 0.55 -15.76 -0.93
CA PHE A 44 0.14 -14.47 -1.47
C PHE A 44 1.26 -13.80 -2.23
N ASP A 45 0.96 -13.08 -3.29
CA ASP A 45 1.90 -12.10 -3.85
C ASP A 45 1.40 -10.71 -3.52
N SER A 46 2.30 -9.81 -3.13
CA SER A 46 1.92 -8.43 -2.82
C SER A 46 2.92 -7.40 -3.30
N ALA A 47 2.48 -6.15 -3.31
CA ALA A 47 3.32 -5.00 -3.56
C ALA A 47 2.94 -3.83 -2.65
N VAL A 48 3.89 -2.92 -2.49
CA VAL A 48 3.64 -1.58 -1.99
C VAL A 48 3.88 -0.59 -3.13
N SER A 49 2.96 0.35 -3.33
CA SER A 49 3.00 1.30 -4.44
C SER A 49 2.81 2.74 -3.98
N ASP A 50 3.43 3.66 -4.73
CA ASP A 50 3.03 5.07 -4.72
C ASP A 50 1.75 5.24 -5.55
N ALA A 51 0.64 5.46 -4.87
CA ALA A 51 -0.67 5.54 -5.49
C ALA A 51 -1.10 6.98 -5.81
N GLY A 52 -0.38 8.00 -5.30
CA GLY A 52 -0.72 9.40 -5.52
C GLY A 52 -0.65 10.26 -4.25
N ARG A 53 -1.64 11.13 -4.06
CA ARG A 53 -1.61 12.19 -3.05
C ARG A 53 -2.94 12.40 -2.34
N VAL A 54 -2.86 12.75 -1.06
CA VAL A 54 -3.92 13.32 -0.24
C VAL A 54 -3.52 14.75 0.12
N THR A 55 -4.45 15.69 -0.07
CA THR A 55 -4.25 17.10 0.30
C THR A 55 -5.41 17.59 1.15
N ILE A 56 -5.15 18.55 2.03
CA ILE A 56 -6.16 19.19 2.87
C ILE A 56 -6.17 20.68 2.51
N SER A 57 -7.31 21.22 2.10
CA SER A 57 -7.43 22.67 1.83
C SER A 57 -7.34 23.49 3.12
N ALA A 58 -7.14 24.80 2.98
CA ALA A 58 -7.20 25.73 4.12
C ALA A 58 -8.53 25.67 4.90
N THR A 59 -9.60 25.21 4.26
CA THR A 59 -10.92 25.01 4.87
C THR A 59 -11.14 23.59 5.42
N GLY A 60 -10.09 22.76 5.47
CA GLY A 60 -10.15 21.39 6.00
C GLY A 60 -10.72 20.35 5.02
N ARG A 61 -10.97 20.70 3.75
CA ARG A 61 -11.50 19.73 2.78
C ARG A 61 -10.38 18.81 2.29
N VAL A 62 -10.55 17.52 2.53
CA VAL A 62 -9.67 16.45 2.02
C VAL A 62 -9.91 16.24 0.52
N ARG A 63 -8.84 16.11 -0.25
CA ARG A 63 -8.85 15.73 -1.67
C ARG A 63 -7.86 14.60 -1.93
N VAL A 64 -8.31 13.59 -2.66
CA VAL A 64 -7.50 12.46 -3.13
C VAL A 64 -7.24 12.62 -4.63
N SER A 65 -5.98 12.51 -5.03
CA SER A 65 -5.53 12.52 -6.41
C SER A 65 -4.68 11.28 -6.64
N LEU A 66 -5.13 10.36 -7.50
CA LEU A 66 -4.37 9.17 -7.83
C LEU A 66 -3.38 9.45 -8.96
N ALA A 67 -2.23 8.77 -8.93
CA ALA A 67 -1.31 8.76 -10.05
C ALA A 67 -1.97 8.06 -11.26
N ALA A 68 -1.77 8.59 -12.46
CA ALA A 68 -2.27 7.93 -13.68
C ALA A 68 -1.63 6.54 -13.89
N SER A 69 -0.41 6.36 -13.39
CA SER A 69 0.32 5.09 -13.37
C SER A 69 1.00 4.96 -12.01
N PRO A 70 0.40 4.23 -11.06
CA PRO A 70 1.02 3.96 -9.77
C PRO A 70 2.38 3.27 -9.92
N THR A 71 3.35 3.69 -9.12
CA THR A 71 4.72 3.14 -9.17
C THR A 71 4.87 2.09 -8.09
N VAL A 72 5.22 0.85 -8.46
CA VAL A 72 5.57 -0.20 -7.49
C VAL A 72 6.90 0.16 -6.84
N LEU A 73 6.90 0.22 -5.50
CA LEU A 73 8.06 0.54 -4.67
C LEU A 73 8.79 -0.73 -4.23
N GLY A 74 8.05 -1.82 -4.04
CA GLY A 74 8.61 -3.14 -3.78
C GLY A 74 7.55 -4.23 -3.87
N THR A 75 8.01 -5.45 -4.16
CA THR A 75 7.19 -6.66 -4.23
C THR A 75 7.60 -7.62 -3.11
N TYR A 76 6.63 -8.40 -2.65
CA TYR A 76 6.78 -9.35 -1.55
C TYR A 76 6.16 -10.67 -1.99
N PRO A 77 6.97 -11.60 -2.54
CA PRO A 77 6.47 -12.90 -2.92
C PRO A 77 6.16 -13.74 -1.69
N GLN A 78 5.13 -14.58 -1.79
CA GLN A 78 4.64 -15.47 -0.73
C GLN A 78 4.11 -14.79 0.54
N TYR A 79 3.98 -13.47 0.56
CA TYR A 79 3.45 -12.74 1.70
C TYR A 79 2.45 -11.70 1.23
N LYS A 80 1.37 -11.53 1.98
CA LYS A 80 0.43 -10.42 1.84
C LYS A 80 0.93 -9.26 2.69
N ILE A 81 0.98 -8.05 2.14
CA ILE A 81 1.12 -6.84 2.96
C ILE A 81 -0.25 -6.49 3.53
N GLU A 82 -0.39 -6.49 4.85
CA GLU A 82 -1.62 -6.11 5.56
C GLU A 82 -1.44 -4.92 6.50
N ALA A 83 -0.21 -4.43 6.65
CA ALA A 83 0.07 -3.18 7.33
C ALA A 83 1.16 -2.40 6.58
N VAL A 84 0.91 -1.12 6.36
CA VAL A 84 1.85 -0.11 5.87
C VAL A 84 1.75 1.06 6.82
N GLU A 85 2.82 1.33 7.57
CA GLU A 85 2.87 2.47 8.49
C GLU A 85 4.08 3.34 8.16
N CYS A 86 3.85 4.62 7.90
CA CYS A 86 4.91 5.60 7.73
C CYS A 86 5.35 6.09 9.11
N LEU A 87 6.59 5.81 9.50
CA LEU A 87 7.07 6.21 10.83
C LEU A 87 7.19 7.74 10.92
N PRO A 88 6.68 8.38 12.00
CA PRO A 88 6.85 9.81 12.21
C PRO A 88 8.34 10.20 12.19
N ASP A 89 8.63 11.33 11.54
CA ASP A 89 9.97 11.91 11.47
C ASP A 89 11.06 10.96 10.90
N SER A 90 10.67 9.96 10.11
CA SER A 90 11.56 8.99 9.47
C SER A 90 11.21 8.78 7.99
N THR A 91 12.20 8.36 7.21
CA THR A 91 11.99 7.86 5.85
C THR A 91 11.52 6.41 5.81
N ASP A 92 11.55 5.74 6.97
CA ASP A 92 11.21 4.34 7.10
C ASP A 92 9.70 4.11 7.11
N THR A 93 9.37 2.95 6.59
CA THR A 93 8.04 2.36 6.51
C THR A 93 8.10 1.04 7.26
N LEU A 94 7.23 0.88 8.24
CA LEU A 94 7.00 -0.40 8.88
C LEU A 94 5.96 -1.16 8.05
N LEU A 95 6.32 -2.36 7.63
CA LEU A 95 5.42 -3.28 6.95
C LEU A 95 5.08 -4.43 7.88
N GLY A 96 3.80 -4.81 7.91
CA GLY A 96 3.32 -6.05 8.50
C GLY A 96 2.86 -7.00 7.41
N THR A 97 3.30 -8.25 7.49
CA THR A 97 2.91 -9.29 6.54
C THR A 97 1.99 -10.32 7.17
N ASP A 98 1.25 -11.02 6.32
CA ASP A 98 0.47 -12.20 6.66
C ASP A 98 0.60 -13.24 5.53
N ASP A 99 0.79 -14.50 5.90
CA ASP A 99 0.77 -15.67 5.02
C ASP A 99 -0.09 -16.77 5.66
N GLU A 100 -1.19 -16.34 6.30
CA GLU A 100 -2.23 -17.15 6.94
C GLU A 100 -1.66 -18.30 7.81
N ASN A 101 -1.40 -19.45 7.20
CA ASN A 101 -0.94 -20.67 7.88
C ASN A 101 0.53 -20.63 8.29
N LEU A 102 1.36 -19.81 7.65
CA LEU A 102 2.79 -19.69 7.93
C LEU A 102 3.12 -18.50 8.85
N GLY A 103 2.09 -17.75 9.24
CA GLY A 103 2.21 -16.56 10.09
C GLY A 103 2.67 -15.34 9.29
N GLY A 104 3.38 -14.44 9.96
CA GLY A 104 3.83 -13.19 9.35
C GLY A 104 5.04 -12.63 10.05
N TYR A 105 5.60 -11.57 9.49
CA TYR A 105 6.68 -10.81 10.09
C TYR A 105 6.44 -9.31 9.93
N VAL A 106 7.19 -8.54 10.72
CA VAL A 106 7.31 -7.10 10.53
C VAL A 106 8.69 -6.79 9.99
N ARG A 107 8.78 -5.80 9.10
CA ARG A 107 10.07 -5.32 8.59
C ARG A 107 10.04 -3.83 8.31
N THR A 108 11.22 -3.23 8.31
CA THR A 108 11.40 -1.87 7.83
C THR A 108 11.90 -1.84 6.40
N VAL A 109 11.44 -0.86 5.64
CA VAL A 109 11.89 -0.47 4.30
C VAL A 109 11.80 1.05 4.17
N SER A 110 12.33 1.66 3.12
CA SER A 110 12.34 3.14 2.99
C SER A 110 11.41 3.60 1.86
N PHE A 111 10.10 3.48 2.07
CA PHE A 111 9.08 3.88 1.07
C PHE A 111 8.37 5.19 1.41
N CYS A 112 8.37 5.61 2.67
CA CYS A 112 7.70 6.84 3.12
C CYS A 112 8.63 8.07 3.12
N GLY A 113 9.89 7.89 2.74
CA GLY A 113 10.81 9.00 2.47
C GLY A 113 10.27 9.97 1.41
N ALA A 114 10.73 11.22 1.51
CA ALA A 114 10.29 12.38 0.74
C ALA A 114 10.36 12.17 -0.78
#